data_AF-A0A1M5Z835-F1
#
_entry.id   AF-A0A1M5Z835-F1
#
_cell.length_a   1.000
_cell.length_b   1.000
_cell.length_c   1.000
_cell.angle_alpha   90.00
_cell.angle_beta   90.00
_cell.angle_gamma   90.00
#
_symmetry.space_group_name_H-M   'P 1'
#
loop_
_entity.id
_entity.type
_entity.pdbx_description
1 polymer ?
#
loop_
_entity_poly.entity_id
_entity_poly.type
_entity_poly.pdbx_seq_one_letter_code
_entity_poly.pdbx_strand_id
1 'polypeptide(L)'
;MYLRAAEVNCQDTFGIYEIIGNNNRIFYKIFHTKKDLESYLLKNKDKECKDKNPIYISNQYIESPNVQIRKLNNEEVKKYLKEQKQFLK
;
A
#
# COMPACT_ATOMS: atom_id res chain seq x y z
N MET A 1 2.10 -8.28 5.23
CA MET A 1 3.36 -7.82 4.59
C MET A 1 3.25 -6.43 3.96
N TYR A 2 2.10 -6.04 3.40
CA TYR A 2 1.97 -4.78 2.64
C TYR A 2 2.09 -3.49 3.45
N LEU A 3 1.60 -3.45 4.70
CA LEU A 3 1.62 -2.22 5.50
C LEU A 3 3.06 -1.75 5.82
N ARG A 4 3.89 -2.65 6.34
CA ARG A 4 5.30 -2.35 6.65
C ARG A 4 6.08 -1.91 5.42
N ALA A 5 5.80 -2.51 4.26
CA ALA A 5 6.44 -2.09 3.01
C ALA A 5 6.03 -0.66 2.62
N ALA A 6 4.76 -0.29 2.76
CA ALA A 6 4.31 1.09 2.50
C ALA A 6 4.96 2.09 3.47
N GLU A 7 4.97 1.75 4.77
CA GLU A 7 5.58 2.58 5.82
C GLU A 7 7.07 2.81 5.56
N VAL A 8 7.84 1.77 5.25
CA VAL A 8 9.27 1.87 4.92
C VAL A 8 9.51 2.72 3.68
N ASN A 9 8.69 2.58 2.64
CA ASN A 9 8.89 3.30 1.38
C ASN A 9 8.66 4.82 1.52
N CYS A 10 7.80 5.23 2.44
CA CYS A 10 7.43 6.63 2.66
C CYS A 10 7.96 7.19 3.98
N GLN A 11 8.63 6.37 4.80
CA GLN A 11 9.12 6.69 6.14
C GLN A 11 8.05 7.33 7.03
N ASP A 12 6.81 6.85 6.92
CA ASP A 12 5.65 7.39 7.64
C ASP A 12 4.66 6.28 7.99
N THR A 13 3.67 6.59 8.83
CA THR A 13 2.60 5.68 9.22
C THR A 13 1.53 5.58 8.15
N PHE A 14 0.94 4.39 8.03
CA PHE A 14 -0.17 4.14 7.11
C PHE A 14 -1.31 3.47 7.85
N GLY A 15 -2.53 3.75 7.41
CA GLY A 15 -3.74 3.13 7.94
C GLY A 15 -4.26 2.01 7.04
N ILE A 16 -4.69 0.91 7.65
CA ILE A 16 -5.52 -0.10 6.99
C ILE A 16 -6.98 0.30 7.17
N TYR A 17 -7.69 0.44 6.07
CA TYR A 17 -9.11 0.79 6.04
C TYR A 17 -9.92 -0.39 5.53
N GLU A 18 -11.05 -0.61 6.18
CA GLU A 18 -12.07 -1.52 5.70
C GLU A 18 -12.96 -0.81 4.67
N ILE A 19 -13.02 -1.38 3.47
CA ILE A 19 -13.81 -0.88 2.35
C ILE A 19 -14.82 -1.95 1.98
N ILE A 20 -16.10 -1.57 1.95
CA ILE A 20 -17.20 -2.43 1.55
C ILE A 20 -17.56 -2.06 0.11
N GLY A 21 -17.54 -3.04 -0.78
CA GLY A 21 -18.03 -2.88 -2.15
C GLY A 21 -19.40 -3.52 -2.34
N ASN A 22 -19.83 -3.59 -3.60
CA ASN A 22 -21.06 -4.28 -3.97
C ASN A 22 -21.14 -5.71 -3.41
N ASN A 23 -22.37 -6.15 -3.10
CA ASN A 23 -22.68 -7.46 -2.52
C ASN A 23 -22.02 -7.71 -1.16
N ASN A 24 -21.80 -6.65 -0.36
CA ASN A 24 -21.17 -6.71 0.96
C ASN A 24 -19.75 -7.31 0.93
N ARG A 25 -19.06 -7.28 -0.22
CA ARG A 25 -17.68 -7.76 -0.30
C ARG A 25 -16.75 -6.81 0.45
N ILE A 26 -15.98 -7.35 1.38
CA ILE A 26 -15.03 -6.59 2.20
C ILE A 26 -13.65 -6.59 1.54
N PHE A 27 -13.01 -5.44 1.52
CA PHE A 27 -11.65 -5.21 1.06
C PHE A 27 -10.86 -4.46 2.14
N TYR A 28 -9.61 -4.86 2.33
CA TYR A 28 -8.67 -4.12 3.18
C TYR A 28 -7.69 -3.36 2.30
N LYS A 29 -7.64 -2.04 2.47
CA LYS A 29 -6.78 -1.15 1.68
C LYS A 29 -5.92 -0.28 2.57
N ILE A 30 -4.71 -0.01 2.11
CA ILE A 30 -3.72 0.78 2.84
C ILE A 30 -3.70 2.19 2.23
N PHE A 31 -3.86 3.20 3.08
CA PHE A 31 -3.81 4.61 2.68
C PHE A 31 -2.89 5.38 3.63
N HIS A 32 -2.14 6.35 3.08
CA HIS A 32 -1.25 7.21 3.86
C HIS A 32 -2.06 8.21 4.67
N THR A 33 -2.99 8.89 4.02
CA THR A 33 -3.85 9.90 4.64
C THR A 33 -5.34 9.64 4.38
N LYS A 34 -6.19 10.30 5.16
CA LYS A 34 -7.64 10.32 4.91
C LYS A 34 -7.99 10.93 3.55
N LYS A 35 -7.18 11.87 3.03
CA LYS A 35 -7.37 12.46 1.69
C LYS A 35 -7.17 11.42 0.58
N ASP A 36 -6.25 10.47 0.77
CA ASP A 36 -6.03 9.38 -0.19
C ASP A 36 -7.22 8.42 -0.20
N LEU A 37 -7.79 8.11 0.97
CA LEU A 37 -9.04 7.37 1.09
C LEU A 37 -10.18 8.09 0.35
N GLU A 38 -10.38 9.38 0.62
CA GLU A 38 -11.45 10.17 -0.01
C GLU A 38 -11.29 10.21 -1.54
N SER A 39 -10.06 10.42 -2.02
CA SER A 39 -9.73 10.40 -3.45
C SER A 39 -10.00 9.03 -4.08
N TYR A 40 -9.74 7.95 -3.34
CA TYR A 40 -10.05 6.59 -3.76
C TYR A 40 -11.56 6.36 -3.87
N LEU A 41 -12.34 6.73 -2.85
CA LEU A 41 -13.79 6.58 -2.82
C LEU A 41 -14.47 7.42 -3.92
N LEU A 42 -13.99 8.64 -4.17
CA LEU A 42 -14.50 9.49 -5.25
C LEU A 42 -14.39 8.82 -6.63
N LYS A 43 -13.30 8.07 -6.86
CA LYS A 43 -13.06 7.29 -8.08
C LYS A 43 -13.82 5.97 -8.13
N ASN A 44 -14.26 5.44 -6.99
CA ASN A 44 -14.92 4.14 -6.84
C ASN A 44 -16.26 4.30 -6.12
N LYS A 45 -17.26 4.83 -6.83
CA LYS A 45 -18.57 5.19 -6.24
C LYS A 45 -19.38 3.99 -5.71
N ASP A 46 -19.02 2.79 -6.12
CA ASP A 46 -19.57 1.50 -5.67
C ASP A 46 -18.97 1.01 -4.35
N LYS A 47 -18.09 1.80 -3.73
CA LYS A 47 -17.35 1.44 -2.53
C LYS A 47 -17.57 2.45 -1.43
N GLU A 48 -17.60 1.95 -0.20
CA GLU A 48 -17.83 2.73 0.99
C GLU A 48 -16.84 2.33 2.09
N CYS A 49 -16.43 3.30 2.91
CA CYS A 49 -15.73 3.06 4.16
C CYS A 49 -16.64 3.55 5.29
N LYS A 50 -17.23 2.64 6.07
CA LYS A 50 -18.24 2.96 7.09
C LYS A 50 -17.73 3.96 8.13
N ASP A 51 -16.61 3.62 8.77
CA ASP A 51 -16.10 4.40 9.89
C ASP A 51 -15.23 5.59 9.45
N LYS A 52 -14.88 5.68 8.15
CA LYS A 52 -13.91 6.64 7.56
C LYS A 52 -12.60 6.77 8.34
N ASN A 53 -12.30 5.77 9.17
CA ASN A 53 -11.16 5.67 10.04
C ASN A 53 -10.48 4.34 9.76
N PRO A 54 -9.15 4.26 9.93
CA PRO A 54 -8.45 3.01 9.77
C PRO A 54 -8.86 2.05 10.89
N ILE A 55 -9.08 0.78 10.54
CA ILE A 55 -9.24 -0.31 11.51
C ILE A 55 -7.92 -0.60 12.25
N TYR A 56 -6.80 -0.21 11.64
CA TYR A 56 -5.48 -0.34 12.22
C TYR A 56 -4.57 0.76 11.66
N ILE A 57 -3.83 1.42 12.53
CA ILE A 57 -2.75 2.34 12.17
C ILE A 57 -1.61 2.14 13.16
N SER A 58 -0.36 2.17 12.68
CA SER A 58 0.80 2.17 13.57
C SER A 58 0.87 3.49 14.33
N ASN A 59 1.14 3.47 15.64
CA ASN A 59 1.25 4.69 16.44
C ASN A 59 2.36 5.63 15.94
N GLN A 60 3.47 5.05 15.48
CA GLN A 60 4.60 5.75 14.90
C GLN A 60 5.34 4.83 13.93
N TYR A 61 6.02 5.43 12.95
CA TYR A 61 6.95 4.70 12.11
C TYR A 61 8.17 4.32 12.94
N ILE A 62 8.55 3.04 12.89
CA ILE A 62 9.74 2.52 13.57
C ILE A 62 10.66 1.97 12.48
N GLU A 63 11.78 2.64 12.25
CA GLU A 63 12.83 2.14 11.38
C GLU A 63 13.38 0.84 11.97
N SER A 64 13.22 -0.27 11.24
CA SER A 64 13.84 -1.51 11.67
C SER A 64 15.28 -1.55 11.13
N PRO A 65 16.29 -1.87 11.95
CA PRO A 65 17.69 -1.79 11.54
C PRO A 65 18.07 -2.78 10.43
N ASN A 66 17.29 -3.85 10.25
CA ASN A 66 17.54 -4.91 9.26
C ASN A 66 16.51 -4.94 8.12
N VAL A 67 15.95 -3.78 7.72
CA VAL A 67 14.99 -3.74 6.62
C VAL A 67 15.68 -4.01 5.28
N GLN A 68 15.36 -5.14 4.66
CA GLN A 68 15.78 -5.46 3.29
C GLN A 68 14.84 -4.86 2.22
N ILE A 69 13.75 -4.21 2.64
CA ILE A 69 12.78 -3.57 1.76
C ILE A 69 13.33 -2.20 1.35
N ARG A 70 13.84 -2.09 0.13
CA ARG A 70 14.25 -0.81 -0.47
C ARG A 70 13.86 -0.76 -1.94
N LYS A 71 13.84 0.44 -2.50
CA LYS A 71 13.74 0.60 -3.96
C LYS A 71 15.00 0.02 -4.62
N LEU A 72 14.78 -0.65 -5.76
CA LEU A 72 15.88 -1.08 -6.62
C LEU A 72 16.58 0.15 -7.18
N ASN A 73 17.91 0.09 -7.27
CA ASN A 73 18.67 1.11 -7.96
C ASN A 73 18.51 0.94 -9.49
N ASN A 74 18.94 1.93 -10.26
CA ASN A 74 18.76 1.93 -11.72
C ASN A 74 19.42 0.73 -12.41
N GLU A 75 20.53 0.22 -11.87
CA GLU A 75 21.25 -0.92 -12.43
C GLU A 75 20.48 -2.23 -12.19
N GLU A 76 19.98 -2.41 -10.96
CA GLU A 76 19.13 -3.52 -10.55
C GLU A 76 17.82 -3.55 -11.36
N VAL A 77 17.22 -2.38 -11.62
CA VAL A 77 16.04 -2.26 -12.49
C VAL A 77 16.36 -2.74 -13.91
N LYS A 78 17.47 -2.30 -14.49
CA LYS A 78 17.90 -2.74 -15.83
C LYS A 78 18.14 -4.25 -15.88
N LYS A 79 18.79 -4.81 -14.85
CA LYS A 79 19.04 -6.24 -14.71
C LYS A 79 17.72 -7.02 -14.64
N TYR A 80 16.81 -6.61 -13.76
CA TYR A 80 15.49 -7.22 -13.61
C TYR A 80 14.69 -7.24 -14.92
N LEU A 81 14.67 -6.11 -15.65
CA LEU A 81 13.98 -6.02 -16.93
C LEU A 81 14.62 -6.93 -18.01
N LYS A 82 15.94 -7.11 -17.97
CA LYS A 82 16.64 -8.03 -18.87
C LYS A 82 16.30 -9.49 -18.56
N GLU A 83 16.27 -9.85 -17.28
CA GLU A 83 15.88 -11.19 -16.81
C GLU A 83 14.43 -11.51 -17.20
N GLN A 84 13.47 -10.61 -16.96
CA GLN A 84 12.08 -10.80 -17.39
C GLN A 84 11.94 -11.12 -18.89
N LYS A 85 12.69 -10.41 -19.74
CA LYS A 85 12.67 -10.63 -21.20
C LYS A 85 13.25 -11.98 -21.60
N GLN A 86 14.11 -12.59 -20.79
CA GLN A 86 14.67 -13.92 -21.06
C GLN A 86 13.67 -15.03 -20.72
N PHE A 87 12.83 -14.86 -19.69
CA PHE A 87 11.79 -15.82 -19.33
C PHE A 87 10.57 -15.81 -20.26
N LEU A 88 10.43 -14.80 -21.11
CA LEU A 88 9.38 -14.68 -22.13
C LEU A 88 9.77 -15.31 -23.48
N LYS A 89 10.94 -15.92 -23.59
CA LYS A 89 11.40 -16.70 -24.75
C LYS A 89 11.16 -18.18 -24.51
#